data_AF-A0A7J6X266-F1
#
_entry.id   AF-A0A7J6X266-F1
#
_cell.length_a   1.000
_cell.length_b   1.000
_cell.length_c   1.000
_cell.angle_alpha   90.00
_cell.angle_beta   90.00
_cell.angle_gamma   90.00
#
_symmetry.space_group_name_H-M   'P 1'
#
loop_
_entity.id
_entity.type
_entity.pdbx_description
1 polymer ?
#
loop_
_entity_poly.entity_id
_entity_poly.type
_entity_poly.pdbx_seq_one_letter_code
_entity_poly.pdbx_strand_id
1 'polypeptide(L)'
;IQMARQTYQFENKKAFAYDHCWAILSECPKWNRDWETKMAKSRPAREDTIQASEASPGDGGSNEPERPEGSKKAKEKKRKSVESVQLMQDYFQKLEGRFDLEDTATNDTLELRRQELEATRQKTDATREKTEAIKERNRIKLYEMEAKILATDLDGLTGVAREVMRRRQEEVTAKWAREYGLGGSSSGM
;
A
#
# COMPACT_ATOMS: atom_id res chain seq x y z
N ILE A 1 21.16 11.33 -22.32
CA ILE A 1 20.63 10.80 -21.04
C ILE A 1 19.34 11.51 -20.62
N GLN A 2 19.25 12.84 -20.70
CA GLN A 2 17.98 13.56 -20.49
C GLN A 2 16.83 13.03 -21.36
N MET A 3 17.09 12.66 -22.62
CA MET A 3 16.08 12.02 -23.48
C MET A 3 15.62 10.66 -22.96
N ALA A 4 16.53 9.76 -22.57
CA ALA A 4 16.16 8.45 -22.02
C ALA A 4 15.33 8.56 -20.73
N ARG A 5 15.63 9.57 -19.90
CA ARG A 5 14.86 9.89 -18.68
C ARG A 5 13.44 10.36 -19.00
N GLN A 6 13.28 11.20 -20.01
CA GLN A 6 11.97 11.67 -20.46
C GLN A 6 11.14 10.52 -21.04
N THR A 7 11.76 9.63 -21.81
CA THR A 7 11.09 8.43 -22.34
C THR A 7 10.62 7.50 -21.23
N TYR A 8 11.46 7.23 -20.21
CA TYR A 8 11.07 6.38 -19.08
C TYR A 8 9.91 6.98 -18.26
N GLN A 9 9.93 8.30 -18.01
CA GLN A 9 8.83 8.97 -17.31
C GLN A 9 7.53 8.95 -18.12
N PHE A 10 7.63 9.09 -19.45
CA PHE A 10 6.48 9.00 -20.34
C PHE A 10 5.86 7.60 -20.35
N GLU A 11 6.68 6.55 -20.42
CA GLU A 11 6.21 5.15 -20.50
C GLU A 11 5.68 4.63 -19.15
N ASN A 12 6.37 4.94 -18.05
CA ASN A 12 6.07 4.34 -16.74
C ASN A 12 5.28 5.25 -15.80
N LYS A 13 5.02 6.51 -16.20
CA LYS A 13 4.31 7.56 -15.42
C LYS A 13 4.82 7.74 -13.99
N LYS A 14 6.07 7.35 -13.73
CA LYS A 14 6.71 7.37 -12.41
C LYS A 14 8.08 8.03 -12.53
N ALA A 15 8.47 8.74 -11.48
CA ALA A 15 9.83 9.26 -11.37
C ALA A 15 10.83 8.09 -11.37
N PHE A 16 11.99 8.29 -11.99
CA PHE A 16 13.04 7.28 -12.02
C PHE A 16 13.57 7.08 -10.59
N ALA A 17 13.38 5.86 -10.06
CA ALA A 17 13.59 5.56 -8.64
C ALA A 17 15.06 5.70 -8.18
N TYR A 18 16.01 5.66 -9.12
CA TYR A 18 17.45 5.65 -8.83
C TYR A 18 18.18 6.93 -9.27
N ASP A 19 17.48 8.07 -9.38
CA ASP A 19 18.08 9.35 -9.80
C ASP A 19 19.23 9.74 -8.86
N HIS A 20 19.08 9.47 -7.56
CA HIS A 20 20.10 9.70 -6.54
C HIS A 20 21.36 8.83 -6.74
N CYS A 21 21.19 7.55 -7.07
CA CYS A 21 22.31 6.64 -7.34
C CYS A 21 23.08 7.07 -8.59
N TRP A 22 22.38 7.58 -9.61
CA TRP A 22 23.01 8.11 -10.81
C TRP A 22 23.85 9.35 -10.54
N ALA A 23 23.32 10.32 -9.77
CA ALA A 23 24.07 11.52 -9.39
C ALA A 23 25.40 11.16 -8.70
N ILE A 24 25.35 10.27 -7.69
CA ILE A 24 26.53 9.81 -6.97
C ILE A 24 27.54 9.10 -7.90
N LEU A 25 27.07 8.23 -8.79
CA LEU A 25 27.94 7.50 -9.71
C LEU A 25 28.58 8.42 -10.76
N SER A 26 27.88 9.47 -11.19
CA SER A 26 28.37 10.45 -12.15
C SER A 26 29.48 11.36 -11.59
N GLU A 27 29.53 11.52 -10.28
CA GLU A 27 30.56 12.30 -9.58
C GLU A 27 31.80 11.44 -9.22
N CYS A 28 31.69 10.11 -9.34
CA CYS A 28 32.81 9.20 -9.05
C CYS A 28 33.90 9.27 -10.14
N PRO A 29 35.16 9.63 -9.81
CA PRO A 29 36.25 9.80 -10.79
C PRO A 29 36.58 8.53 -11.59
N LYS A 30 36.28 7.35 -11.02
CA LYS A 30 36.42 6.04 -11.66
C LYS A 30 35.76 5.99 -13.04
N TRP A 31 34.58 6.57 -13.15
CA TRP A 31 33.77 6.52 -14.37
C TRP A 31 34.00 7.75 -15.26
N ASN A 32 34.54 8.84 -14.69
CA ASN A 32 34.85 10.05 -15.44
C ASN A 32 36.22 10.04 -16.14
N ARG A 33 37.26 9.37 -15.59
CA ARG A 33 38.60 9.36 -16.22
C ARG A 33 38.62 8.74 -17.61
N ASP A 34 37.76 7.74 -17.84
CA ASP A 34 37.74 6.99 -19.10
C ASP A 34 37.07 7.77 -20.25
N TRP A 35 36.20 8.74 -19.98
CA TRP A 35 35.56 9.52 -21.05
C TRP A 35 36.45 10.69 -21.50
N GLU A 36 37.12 11.38 -20.56
CA GLU A 36 38.05 12.48 -20.89
C GLU A 36 39.27 11.98 -21.66
N THR A 37 39.82 10.82 -21.28
CA THR A 37 40.95 10.22 -22.01
C THR A 37 40.58 9.69 -23.39
N LYS A 38 39.32 9.25 -23.59
CA LYS A 38 38.83 8.85 -24.92
C LYS A 38 38.57 10.05 -25.83
N MET A 39 38.10 11.18 -25.28
CA MET A 39 37.95 12.43 -26.03
C MET A 39 39.29 13.11 -26.34
N ALA A 40 40.27 13.03 -25.43
CA ALA A 40 41.62 13.55 -25.65
C ALA A 40 42.38 12.78 -26.76
N LYS A 41 42.10 11.48 -26.94
CA LYS A 41 42.67 10.64 -28.01
C LYS A 41 42.03 10.86 -29.38
N SER A 42 40.95 11.64 -29.49
CA SER A 42 40.28 11.94 -30.76
C SER A 42 40.79 13.21 -31.46
N ARG A 43 41.83 13.88 -30.94
CA ARG A 43 42.40 15.05 -31.60
C ARG A 43 43.40 14.58 -32.67
N PRO A 44 43.21 14.91 -33.97
CA PRO A 44 44.13 14.47 -35.01
C PRO A 44 45.52 15.04 -34.76
N ALA A 45 46.52 14.15 -34.76
CA ALA A 45 47.92 14.48 -34.64
C ALA A 45 48.31 15.45 -35.77
N ARG A 46 48.91 16.59 -35.42
CA ARG A 46 49.70 17.37 -36.36
C ARG A 46 51.11 16.79 -36.36
N GLU A 47 51.58 16.51 -37.56
CA GLU A 47 52.85 15.89 -37.91
C GLU A 47 54.06 16.77 -37.57
N ASP A 48 55.17 16.06 -37.35
CA ASP A 48 56.58 16.37 -37.57
C ASP A 48 57.32 17.37 -36.68
N THR A 49 58.32 16.86 -35.94
CA THR A 49 59.74 17.07 -36.26
C THR A 49 60.62 16.16 -35.39
N ILE A 50 61.51 15.42 -36.07
CA ILE A 50 62.55 14.52 -35.54
C ILE A 50 63.68 15.34 -34.91
N GLN A 51 64.19 14.94 -33.74
CA GLN A 51 65.60 15.17 -33.36
C GLN A 51 66.10 14.12 -32.37
N ALA A 52 67.22 13.49 -32.75
CA ALA A 52 67.93 12.45 -32.03
C ALA A 52 69.01 13.04 -31.10
N SER A 53 69.25 12.42 -29.94
CA SER A 53 70.62 12.27 -29.38
C SER A 53 70.65 11.32 -28.17
N GLU A 54 71.51 10.31 -28.36
CA GLU A 54 72.42 9.68 -27.39
C GLU A 54 71.87 8.90 -26.18
N ALA A 55 71.91 7.58 -26.38
CA ALA A 55 71.94 6.55 -25.36
C ALA A 55 73.29 6.56 -24.60
N SER A 56 73.24 6.39 -23.29
CA SER A 56 74.36 5.96 -22.45
C SER A 56 73.96 4.67 -21.71
N PRO A 57 74.80 3.61 -21.69
CA PRO A 57 74.43 2.32 -21.13
C PRO A 57 74.94 2.14 -19.68
N GLY A 58 74.10 1.54 -18.84
CA GLY A 58 74.47 0.94 -17.54
C GLY A 58 73.25 0.17 -17.05
N ASP A 59 73.10 -1.09 -17.42
CA ASP A 59 73.66 -2.28 -16.75
C ASP A 59 73.25 -2.38 -15.27
N GLY A 60 72.73 -3.55 -14.90
CA GLY A 60 72.29 -3.88 -13.55
C GLY A 60 70.83 -4.31 -13.43
N GLY A 61 70.46 -5.42 -14.08
CA GLY A 61 69.26 -6.16 -13.73
C GLY A 61 69.34 -6.64 -12.27
N SER A 62 68.54 -6.05 -11.39
CA SER A 62 68.34 -6.54 -10.03
C SER A 62 66.95 -7.17 -9.93
N ASN A 63 66.89 -8.49 -10.16
CA ASN A 63 65.80 -9.30 -9.61
C ASN A 63 66.03 -9.40 -8.10
N GLU A 64 65.57 -8.39 -7.37
CA GLU A 64 65.51 -8.45 -5.91
C GLU A 64 64.16 -9.06 -5.48
N PRO A 65 64.14 -10.22 -4.81
CA PRO A 65 62.90 -10.78 -4.28
C PRO A 65 62.34 -9.85 -3.19
N GLU A 66 61.07 -9.49 -3.36
CA GLU A 66 60.29 -8.60 -2.48
C GLU A 66 60.39 -9.09 -1.01
N ARG A 67 61.06 -8.31 -0.16
CA ARG A 67 61.17 -8.60 1.29
C ARG A 67 59.77 -8.66 1.91
N PRO A 68 59.47 -9.64 2.80
CA PRO A 68 58.16 -9.75 3.43
C PRO A 68 57.84 -8.49 4.24
N GLU A 69 56.62 -7.98 4.07
CA GLU A 69 56.14 -6.79 4.76
C GLU A 69 56.33 -6.92 6.28
N GLY A 70 57.04 -5.96 6.87
CA GLY A 70 57.34 -5.97 8.30
C GLY A 70 56.08 -6.01 9.17
N SER A 71 56.13 -6.82 10.24
CA SER A 71 55.08 -7.07 11.25
C SER A 71 54.29 -5.84 11.73
N LYS A 72 54.89 -4.64 11.71
CA LYS A 72 54.22 -3.37 12.06
C LYS A 72 53.16 -2.93 11.05
N LYS A 73 53.45 -3.01 9.73
CA LYS A 73 52.49 -2.65 8.67
C LYS A 73 51.35 -3.66 8.56
N ALA A 74 51.64 -4.94 8.75
CA ALA A 74 50.64 -6.01 8.77
C ALA A 74 49.65 -5.87 9.96
N LYS A 75 50.14 -5.50 11.16
CA LYS A 75 49.27 -5.21 12.31
C LYS A 75 48.39 -3.98 12.09
N GLU A 76 48.91 -2.93 11.46
CA GLU A 76 48.14 -1.72 11.16
C GLU A 76 47.05 -1.98 10.10
N LYS A 77 47.35 -2.77 9.06
CA LYS A 77 46.36 -3.20 8.06
C LYS A 77 45.25 -4.07 8.67
N LYS A 78 45.59 -4.96 9.61
CA LYS A 78 44.59 -5.72 10.39
C LYS A 78 43.74 -4.81 11.28
N ARG A 79 44.32 -3.82 11.94
CA ARG A 79 43.57 -2.84 12.75
C ARG A 79 42.57 -2.03 11.90
N LYS A 80 43.03 -1.48 10.78
CA LYS A 80 42.16 -0.76 9.82
C LYS A 80 41.07 -1.64 9.23
N SER A 81 41.37 -2.92 8.97
CA SER A 81 40.37 -3.90 8.52
C SER A 81 39.33 -4.20 9.60
N VAL A 82 39.73 -4.36 10.86
CA VAL A 82 38.78 -4.59 11.97
C VAL A 82 37.91 -3.36 12.21
N GLU A 83 38.50 -2.17 12.16
CA GLU A 83 37.78 -0.90 12.27
C GLU A 83 36.78 -0.68 11.12
N SER A 84 37.17 -1.06 9.89
CA SER A 84 36.27 -1.04 8.73
C SER A 84 35.13 -2.06 8.84
N VAL A 85 35.38 -3.24 9.41
CA VAL A 85 34.35 -4.26 9.65
C VAL A 85 33.39 -3.79 10.75
N GLN A 86 33.90 -3.19 11.81
CA GLN A 86 33.09 -2.62 12.90
C GLN A 86 32.17 -1.51 12.38
N LEU A 87 32.69 -0.60 11.53
CA LEU A 87 31.91 0.46 10.92
C LEU A 87 30.80 -0.07 10.00
N MET A 88 31.07 -1.13 9.23
CA MET A 88 30.05 -1.78 8.41
C MET A 88 28.99 -2.47 9.28
N GLN A 89 29.40 -3.14 10.36
CA GLN A 89 28.48 -3.79 11.29
C GLN A 89 27.55 -2.77 11.98
N ASP A 90 28.09 -1.65 12.45
CA ASP A 90 27.29 -0.55 13.04
C ASP A 90 26.33 0.07 12.01
N TYR A 91 26.72 0.13 10.73
CA TYR A 91 25.88 0.61 9.64
C TYR A 91 24.72 -0.37 9.35
N PHE A 92 25.01 -1.68 9.29
CA PHE A 92 23.97 -2.71 9.12
C PHE A 92 23.01 -2.74 10.30
N GLN A 93 23.51 -2.64 11.54
CA GLN A 93 22.67 -2.62 12.73
C GLN A 93 21.76 -1.37 12.78
N LYS A 94 22.24 -0.21 12.31
CA LYS A 94 21.42 1.00 12.15
C LYS A 94 20.38 0.85 11.04
N LEU A 95 20.69 0.14 9.96
CA LEU A 95 19.75 -0.14 8.88
C LEU A 95 18.65 -1.09 9.33
N GLU A 96 18.99 -2.20 9.98
CA GLU A 96 18.04 -3.15 10.57
C GLU A 96 17.09 -2.45 11.54
N GLY A 97 17.64 -1.65 12.46
CA GLY A 97 16.80 -0.88 13.39
C GLY A 97 15.83 0.07 12.69
N ARG A 98 16.17 0.63 11.53
CA ARG A 98 15.23 1.47 10.74
C ARG A 98 14.15 0.65 10.05
N PHE A 99 14.48 -0.53 9.53
CA PHE A 99 13.49 -1.43 8.93
C PHE A 99 12.50 -1.94 9.97
N ASP A 100 12.97 -2.34 11.16
CA ASP A 100 12.10 -2.78 12.24
C ASP A 100 11.14 -1.66 12.69
N LEU A 101 11.64 -0.42 12.78
CA LEU A 101 10.84 0.77 13.10
C LEU A 101 9.80 1.09 12.01
N GLU A 102 10.15 0.91 10.73
CA GLU A 102 9.24 1.13 9.61
C GLU A 102 8.18 0.01 9.50
N ASP A 103 8.57 -1.24 9.73
CA ASP A 103 7.67 -2.40 9.73
C ASP A 103 6.68 -2.34 10.89
N THR A 104 7.13 -1.97 12.09
CA THR A 104 6.23 -1.77 13.25
C THR A 104 5.27 -0.61 13.03
N ALA A 105 5.76 0.55 12.56
CA ALA A 105 4.90 1.70 12.30
C ALA A 105 3.87 1.44 11.19
N THR A 106 4.26 0.72 10.13
CA THR A 106 3.33 0.34 9.06
C THR A 106 2.31 -0.69 9.54
N ASN A 107 2.72 -1.67 10.35
CA ASN A 107 1.82 -2.66 10.93
C ASN A 107 0.80 -2.00 11.87
N ASP A 108 1.25 -1.13 12.78
CA ASP A 108 0.37 -0.37 13.68
C ASP A 108 -0.67 0.45 12.91
N THR A 109 -0.24 1.09 11.81
CA THR A 109 -1.14 1.86 10.94
C THR A 109 -2.19 0.97 10.26
N LEU A 110 -1.78 -0.22 9.79
CA LEU A 110 -2.70 -1.18 9.18
C LEU A 110 -3.67 -1.76 10.21
N GLU A 111 -3.21 -2.03 11.42
CA GLU A 111 -4.02 -2.55 12.50
C GLU A 111 -5.07 -1.53 12.94
N LEU A 112 -4.69 -0.26 13.11
CA LEU A 112 -5.63 0.82 13.42
C LEU A 112 -6.70 0.93 12.33
N ARG A 113 -6.31 0.91 11.05
CA ARG A 113 -7.25 0.94 9.93
C ARG A 113 -8.19 -0.28 9.91
N ARG A 114 -7.69 -1.46 10.30
CA ARG A 114 -8.51 -2.66 10.43
C ARG A 114 -9.54 -2.50 11.55
N GLN A 115 -9.13 -1.99 12.71
CA GLN A 115 -10.02 -1.73 13.84
C GLN A 115 -11.08 -0.68 13.49
N GLU A 116 -10.73 0.39 12.79
CA GLU A 116 -11.70 1.38 12.30
C GLU A 116 -12.71 0.77 11.32
N LEU A 117 -12.25 -0.06 10.38
CA LEU A 117 -13.13 -0.75 9.44
C LEU A 117 -14.07 -1.73 10.16
N GLU A 118 -13.57 -2.44 11.17
CA GLU A 118 -14.38 -3.35 11.97
C GLU A 118 -15.40 -2.59 12.83
N ALA A 119 -15.00 -1.50 13.48
CA ALA A 119 -15.89 -0.66 14.27
C ALA A 119 -16.98 0.00 13.41
N THR A 120 -16.66 0.41 12.18
CA THR A 120 -17.65 0.94 11.24
C THR A 120 -18.63 -0.14 10.79
N ARG A 121 -18.15 -1.34 10.46
CA ARG A 121 -19.00 -2.50 10.14
C ARG A 121 -19.94 -2.86 11.30
N GLN A 122 -19.40 -2.99 12.51
CA GLN A 122 -20.20 -3.28 13.69
C GLN A 122 -21.27 -2.20 13.94
N LYS A 123 -20.94 -0.92 13.73
CA LYS A 123 -21.93 0.17 13.83
C LYS A 123 -23.01 0.06 12.76
N THR A 124 -22.66 -0.25 11.51
CA THR A 124 -23.65 -0.40 10.43
C THR A 124 -24.54 -1.62 10.63
N ASP A 125 -23.99 -2.72 11.13
CA ASP A 125 -24.76 -3.93 11.39
C ASP A 125 -25.69 -3.73 12.58
N ALA A 126 -25.20 -3.09 13.66
CA ALA A 126 -26.03 -2.76 14.81
C ALA A 126 -27.16 -1.76 14.48
N THR A 127 -26.93 -0.78 13.60
CA THR A 127 -28.01 0.12 13.17
C THR A 127 -29.02 -0.62 12.30
N ARG A 128 -28.56 -1.47 11.38
CA ARG A 128 -29.43 -2.31 10.56
C ARG A 128 -30.31 -3.22 11.41
N GLU A 129 -29.73 -3.98 12.33
CA GLU A 129 -30.46 -4.86 13.23
C GLU A 129 -31.48 -4.10 14.07
N LYS A 130 -31.11 -2.94 14.63
CA LYS A 130 -32.05 -2.07 15.36
C LYS A 130 -33.21 -1.62 14.48
N THR A 131 -32.96 -1.25 13.22
CA THR A 131 -34.03 -0.85 12.30
C THR A 131 -34.94 -2.02 11.94
N GLU A 132 -34.40 -3.22 11.75
CA GLU A 132 -35.17 -4.44 11.48
C GLU A 132 -36.03 -4.83 12.69
N ALA A 133 -35.47 -4.77 13.90
CA ALA A 133 -36.20 -5.02 15.14
C ALA A 133 -37.33 -4.01 15.37
N ILE A 134 -37.11 -2.72 15.05
CA ILE A 134 -38.16 -1.69 15.11
C ILE A 134 -39.27 -1.97 14.09
N LYS A 135 -38.90 -2.34 12.85
CA LYS A 135 -39.87 -2.71 11.81
C LYS A 135 -40.72 -3.90 12.23
N GLU A 136 -40.10 -4.95 12.76
CA GLU A 136 -40.83 -6.14 13.20
C GLU A 136 -41.73 -5.84 14.40
N ARG A 137 -41.24 -5.07 15.38
CA ARG A 137 -42.08 -4.61 16.50
C ARG A 137 -43.27 -3.79 16.02
N ASN A 138 -43.06 -2.91 15.04
CA ASN A 138 -44.15 -2.11 14.46
C ASN A 138 -45.11 -2.98 13.65
N ARG A 139 -44.62 -4.01 12.97
CA ARG A 139 -45.44 -4.99 12.24
C ARG A 139 -46.36 -5.76 13.18
N ILE A 140 -45.82 -6.28 14.29
CA ILE A 140 -46.60 -6.96 15.32
C ILE A 140 -47.66 -6.04 15.92
N LYS A 141 -47.29 -4.80 16.27
CA LYS A 141 -48.25 -3.80 16.77
C LYS A 141 -49.36 -3.50 15.77
N LEU A 142 -49.04 -3.42 14.48
CA LEU A 142 -50.02 -3.20 13.43
C LEU A 142 -51.02 -4.36 13.35
N TYR A 143 -50.55 -5.61 13.38
CA TYR A 143 -51.45 -6.77 13.42
C TYR A 143 -52.30 -6.79 14.69
N GLU A 144 -51.74 -6.42 15.84
CA GLU A 144 -52.49 -6.34 17.09
C GLU A 144 -53.61 -5.28 17.03
N MET A 145 -53.32 -4.11 16.44
CA MET A 145 -54.33 -3.08 16.20
C MET A 145 -55.40 -3.54 15.21
N GLU A 146 -55.01 -4.22 14.12
CA GLU A 146 -55.92 -4.77 13.13
C GLU A 146 -56.83 -5.85 13.74
N ALA A 147 -56.29 -6.74 14.57
CA ALA A 147 -57.06 -7.74 15.30
C ALA A 147 -58.08 -7.08 16.25
N LYS A 148 -57.70 -5.99 16.95
CA LYS A 148 -58.62 -5.22 17.79
C LYS A 148 -59.75 -4.58 17.00
N ILE A 149 -59.47 -4.06 15.80
CA ILE A 149 -60.49 -3.52 14.89
C ILE A 149 -61.49 -4.62 14.52
N LEU A 150 -61.02 -5.82 14.16
CA LEU A 150 -61.88 -6.96 13.83
C LEU A 150 -62.68 -7.47 15.04
N ALA A 151 -62.13 -7.37 16.24
CA ALA A 151 -62.80 -7.80 17.47
C ALA A 151 -63.82 -6.78 18.02
N THR A 152 -63.88 -5.56 17.49
CA THR A 152 -64.80 -4.53 17.96
C THR A 152 -66.22 -4.85 17.49
N ASP A 153 -67.16 -4.97 18.43
CA ASP A 153 -68.57 -5.20 18.14
C ASP A 153 -69.24 -3.95 17.56
N LEU A 154 -70.08 -4.11 16.53
CA LEU A 154 -70.75 -3.04 15.80
C LEU A 154 -72.10 -2.63 16.42
N ASP A 155 -72.72 -3.50 17.20
CA ASP A 155 -74.06 -3.26 17.75
C ASP A 155 -74.04 -2.17 18.84
N GLY A 156 -72.92 -2.03 19.55
CA GLY A 156 -72.70 -0.99 20.56
C GLY A 156 -72.38 0.40 20.02
N LEU A 157 -72.16 0.56 18.70
CA LEU A 157 -71.78 1.85 18.10
C LEU A 157 -72.97 2.60 17.49
N THR A 158 -72.90 3.94 17.55
CA THR A 158 -73.85 4.84 16.88
C THR A 158 -73.74 4.73 15.36
N GLY A 159 -74.82 5.01 14.62
CA GLY A 159 -74.94 4.67 13.18
C GLY A 159 -73.76 5.12 12.31
N VAL A 160 -73.25 6.34 12.48
CA VAL A 160 -72.09 6.84 11.73
C VAL A 160 -70.80 6.12 12.13
N ALA A 161 -70.55 5.95 13.44
CA ALA A 161 -69.36 5.26 13.94
C ALA A 161 -69.36 3.77 13.55
N ARG A 162 -70.54 3.14 13.52
CA ARG A 162 -70.76 1.78 13.05
C ARG A 162 -70.38 1.61 11.59
N GLU A 163 -70.78 2.54 10.71
CA GLU A 163 -70.41 2.50 9.30
C GLU A 163 -68.90 2.60 9.11
N VAL A 164 -68.25 3.53 9.81
CA VAL A 164 -66.79 3.72 9.75
C VAL A 164 -66.06 2.45 10.21
N MET A 165 -66.48 1.84 11.32
CA MET A 165 -65.86 0.61 11.81
C MET A 165 -66.11 -0.58 10.89
N ARG A 166 -67.32 -0.73 10.35
CA ARG A 166 -67.64 -1.79 9.37
C ARG A 166 -66.72 -1.71 8.15
N ARG A 167 -66.62 -0.53 7.54
CA ARG A 167 -65.72 -0.29 6.40
C ARG A 167 -64.26 -0.61 6.76
N ARG A 168 -63.85 -0.28 7.98
CA ARG A 168 -62.50 -0.57 8.46
C ARG A 168 -62.27 -2.08 8.65
N GLN A 169 -63.25 -2.82 9.16
CA GLN A 169 -63.19 -4.28 9.27
C GLN A 169 -63.12 -4.94 7.89
N GLU A 170 -63.88 -4.44 6.91
CA GLU A 170 -63.81 -4.91 5.51
C GLU A 170 -62.43 -4.68 4.88
N GLU A 171 -61.82 -3.51 5.09
CA GLU A 171 -60.46 -3.23 4.60
C GLU A 171 -59.41 -4.17 5.21
N VAL A 172 -59.48 -4.39 6.53
CA VAL A 172 -58.55 -5.27 7.25
C VAL A 172 -58.74 -6.72 6.83
N THR A 173 -59.98 -7.20 6.73
CA THR A 173 -60.27 -8.57 6.25
C THR A 173 -59.83 -8.76 4.79
N ALA A 174 -60.05 -7.79 3.90
CA ALA A 174 -59.57 -7.86 2.52
C ALA A 174 -58.03 -7.86 2.45
N LYS A 175 -57.36 -7.10 3.30
CA LYS A 175 -55.90 -7.13 3.44
C LYS A 175 -55.42 -8.51 3.88
N TRP A 176 -56.00 -9.06 4.95
CA TRP A 176 -55.63 -10.38 5.47
C TRP A 176 -55.95 -11.50 4.46
N ALA A 177 -57.05 -11.40 3.71
CA ALA A 177 -57.40 -12.36 2.67
C ALA A 177 -56.35 -12.41 1.55
N ARG A 178 -55.79 -11.26 1.15
CA ARG A 178 -54.68 -11.19 0.17
C ARG A 178 -53.37 -11.73 0.74
N GLU A 179 -53.08 -11.42 2.00
CA GLU A 179 -51.81 -11.75 2.66
C GLU A 179 -51.71 -13.23 3.03
N TYR A 180 -52.82 -13.84 3.47
CA TYR A 180 -52.88 -15.22 3.94
C TYR A 180 -53.62 -16.16 2.97
N GLY A 181 -54.03 -15.68 1.79
CA GLY A 181 -54.70 -16.51 0.79
C GLY A 181 -56.05 -17.09 1.24
N LEU A 182 -56.72 -16.45 2.19
CA LEU A 182 -57.99 -16.93 2.78
C LEU A 182 -59.22 -16.73 1.87
N GLY A 183 -59.01 -16.25 0.63
CA GLY A 183 -60.03 -16.08 -0.41
C GLY A 183 -60.20 -17.33 -1.29
N GLY A 184 -60.84 -18.38 -0.76
CA GLY A 184 -61.62 -19.37 -1.51
C GLY A 184 -61.00 -20.08 -2.73
N SER A 185 -60.30 -21.20 -2.51
CA SER A 185 -60.37 -22.35 -3.43
C SER A 185 -61.66 -23.12 -3.14
N SER A 186 -62.78 -22.54 -3.56
CA SER A 186 -64.09 -23.18 -3.66
C SER A 186 -64.48 -23.11 -5.13
N SER A 187 -63.82 -23.91 -5.97
CA SER A 187 -64.32 -24.24 -7.29
C SER A 187 -64.61 -25.73 -7.28
N GLY A 188 -65.86 -26.05 -6.91
CA GLY A 188 -66.44 -27.33 -7.24
C GLY A 188 -66.84 -27.31 -8.72
N MET A 189 -66.39 -28.32 -9.44
CA MET A 189 -67.17 -29.14 -10.38
C MET A 189 -66.39 -30.43 -10.63
#